data_AF-A0AAW8KH76-F1
#
_entry.id   AF-A0AAW8KH76-F1
#
_cell.length_a   1.000
_cell.length_b   1.000
_cell.length_c   1.000
_cell.angle_alpha   90.00
_cell.angle_beta   90.00
_cell.angle_gamma   90.00
#
_symmetry.space_group_name_H-M   'P 1'
#
loop_
_entity.id
_entity.type
_entity.pdbx_description
1 polymer ?
#
loop_
_entity_poly.entity_id
_entity_poly.type
_entity_poly.pdbx_seq_one_letter_code
_entity_poly.pdbx_strand_id
1 'polypeptide(L)'
;QKNREFFAINHALKNSKVLVPAIVACDIEQGFMVIEDFGDRDLFKTLQEDLRPAYLFKAVVEMTKIGCMPFSKEEAALIAQKKAQSQQDDASMA
;
A
#
# COMPACT_ATOMS: atom_id res chain seq x y z
N GLN A 1 -4.78 -21.28 -0.63
CA GLN A 1 -5.68 -20.20 -1.10
C GLN A 1 -5.13 -18.87 -0.61
N LYS A 2 -5.27 -17.76 -1.36
CA LYS A 2 -4.73 -16.42 -1.01
C LYS A 2 -5.81 -15.37 -0.68
N ASN A 3 -7.08 -15.79 -0.63
CA ASN A 3 -8.21 -14.85 -0.53
C ASN A 3 -8.30 -14.19 0.84
N ARG A 4 -7.89 -14.89 1.91
CA ARG A 4 -7.85 -14.33 3.27
C ARG A 4 -6.83 -13.19 3.35
N GLU A 5 -5.66 -13.41 2.78
CA GLU A 5 -4.57 -12.42 2.70
C GLU A 5 -4.97 -11.24 1.81
N PHE A 6 -5.57 -11.51 0.65
CA PHE A 6 -6.08 -10.44 -0.22
C PHE A 6 -7.12 -9.58 0.51
N PHE A 7 -8.09 -10.20 1.18
CA PHE A 7 -9.11 -9.48 1.95
C PHE A 7 -8.49 -8.62 3.05
N ALA A 8 -7.56 -9.19 3.82
CA ALA A 8 -6.88 -8.47 4.90
C ALA A 8 -6.06 -7.27 4.38
N ILE A 9 -5.29 -7.48 3.30
CA ILE A 9 -4.48 -6.42 2.66
C ILE A 9 -5.39 -5.34 2.07
N ASN A 10 -6.42 -5.72 1.32
CA ASN A 10 -7.38 -4.78 0.73
C ASN A 10 -8.03 -3.91 1.82
N HIS A 11 -8.51 -4.52 2.90
CA HIS A 11 -9.13 -3.80 4.01
C HIS A 11 -8.14 -2.83 4.69
N ALA A 12 -6.90 -3.25 4.93
CA ALA A 12 -5.87 -2.40 5.53
C ALA A 12 -5.53 -1.18 4.65
N LEU A 13 -5.36 -1.40 3.34
CA LEU A 13 -5.09 -0.35 2.36
C LEU A 13 -6.28 0.60 2.22
N LYS A 14 -7.51 0.07 2.14
CA LYS A 14 -8.75 0.85 2.05
C LYS A 14 -8.94 1.75 3.26
N ASN A 15 -8.71 1.24 4.47
CA ASN A 15 -8.77 2.03 5.71
C ASN A 15 -7.74 3.17 5.75
N SER A 16 -6.64 3.00 5.03
CA SER A 16 -5.59 4.01 4.86
C SER A 16 -5.86 4.94 3.67
N LYS A 17 -7.06 4.88 3.10
CA LYS A 17 -7.53 5.69 1.96
C LYS A 17 -6.71 5.49 0.68
N VAL A 18 -5.97 4.39 0.59
CA VAL A 18 -5.31 3.94 -0.65
C VAL A 18 -6.41 3.51 -1.61
N LEU A 19 -6.29 3.90 -2.87
CA LEU A 19 -7.23 3.47 -3.90
C LEU A 19 -7.05 1.97 -4.17
N VAL A 20 -8.04 1.17 -3.75
CA VAL A 20 -8.09 -0.28 -3.97
C VAL A 20 -9.51 -0.70 -4.36
N PRO A 21 -9.69 -1.79 -5.13
CA PRO A 21 -11.02 -2.27 -5.52
C PRO A 21 -11.88 -2.54 -4.29
N ALA A 22 -13.11 -2.05 -4.28
CA ALA A 22 -14.05 -2.44 -3.24
C ALA A 22 -14.36 -3.95 -3.34
N ILE A 23 -14.33 -4.64 -2.21
CA ILE A 23 -14.84 -6.01 -2.11
C ILE A 23 -16.35 -5.93 -1.85
N VAL A 24 -17.15 -6.39 -2.81
CA VAL A 24 -18.63 -6.36 -2.74
C VAL A 24 -19.16 -7.59 -1.99
N ALA A 25 -18.59 -8.76 -2.28
CA ALA A 25 -18.93 -10.02 -1.63
C ALA A 25 -17.71 -10.94 -1.60
N CYS A 26 -17.62 -11.80 -0.59
CA CYS A 26 -16.56 -12.81 -0.51
C CYS A 26 -17.06 -14.07 0.17
N ASP A 27 -16.81 -15.21 -0.47
CA ASP A 27 -16.89 -16.52 0.14
C ASP A 27 -15.46 -17.06 0.27
N ILE A 28 -14.89 -16.88 1.46
CA ILE A 28 -13.51 -17.25 1.75
C ILE A 28 -13.33 -18.77 1.71
N GLU A 29 -14.33 -19.53 2.15
CA GLU A 29 -14.24 -20.99 2.28
C GLU A 29 -14.26 -21.65 0.90
N GLN A 30 -15.13 -21.19 0.01
CA GLN A 30 -15.21 -21.68 -1.38
C GLN A 30 -14.20 -20.99 -2.31
N GLY A 31 -13.57 -19.90 -1.88
CA GLY A 31 -12.54 -19.21 -2.62
C GLY A 31 -13.08 -18.23 -3.69
N PHE A 32 -14.30 -17.74 -3.55
CA PHE A 32 -14.89 -16.76 -4.44
C PHE A 32 -14.84 -15.34 -3.86
N MET A 33 -14.65 -14.35 -4.74
CA MET A 33 -14.68 -12.94 -4.37
C MET A 33 -15.23 -12.12 -5.53
N VAL A 34 -16.14 -11.19 -5.21
CA VAL A 34 -16.66 -10.19 -6.13
C VAL A 34 -16.03 -8.87 -5.76
N ILE A 35 -15.31 -8.26 -6.69
CA ILE A 35 -14.60 -6.99 -6.51
C ILE A 35 -15.05 -5.98 -7.56
N GLU A 36 -14.93 -4.71 -7.21
CA GLU A 36 -15.08 -3.58 -8.12
C GLU A 36 -14.12 -3.68 -9.30
N ASP A 37 -14.61 -3.34 -10.49
CA ASP A 37 -13.80 -3.24 -11.69
C ASP A 37 -13.17 -1.84 -11.79
N PHE A 38 -11.85 -1.79 -11.95
CA PHE A 38 -11.09 -0.55 -12.14
C PHE A 38 -11.03 -0.10 -13.61
N GLY A 39 -11.67 -0.86 -14.51
CA GLY A 39 -11.71 -0.61 -15.93
C GLY A 39 -10.40 -0.97 -16.65
N ASP A 40 -10.33 -0.62 -17.94
CA ASP A 40 -9.34 -1.19 -18.87
C ASP A 40 -8.15 -0.29 -19.19
N ARG A 41 -7.99 0.81 -18.44
CA ARG A 41 -6.91 1.78 -18.67
C ARG A 41 -5.67 1.39 -17.87
N ASP A 42 -4.82 0.59 -18.50
CA ASP A 42 -3.53 0.21 -17.95
C ASP A 42 -2.48 1.34 -18.04
N LEU A 43 -1.42 1.19 -17.24
CA LEU A 43 -0.32 2.16 -17.17
C LEU A 43 0.35 2.37 -18.53
N PHE A 44 0.59 1.31 -19.31
CA PHE A 44 1.32 1.41 -20.58
C PHE A 44 0.60 2.28 -21.61
N LYS A 45 -0.73 2.16 -21.70
CA LYS A 45 -1.56 3.05 -22.52
C LYS A 45 -1.44 4.50 -22.07
N THR A 46 -1.47 4.75 -20.75
CA THR A 46 -1.37 6.12 -20.22
C THR A 46 0.01 6.76 -20.36
N LEU A 47 1.09 5.97 -20.42
CA LEU A 47 2.45 6.47 -20.55
C LEU A 47 2.75 6.97 -21.97
N GLN A 48 2.01 6.51 -22.99
CA GLN A 48 2.17 6.95 -24.38
C GLN A 48 1.52 8.30 -24.67
N GLU A 49 0.66 8.78 -23.76
CA GLU A 49 -0.05 10.06 -23.87
C GLU A 49 0.69 11.17 -23.10
N ASP A 50 0.39 12.43 -23.41
CA ASP A 50 0.90 13.61 -22.69
C ASP A 50 0.42 13.72 -21.22
N LEU A 51 -0.31 12.72 -20.72
CA LEU A 51 -0.81 12.66 -19.35
C LEU A 51 0.18 12.02 -18.36
N ARG A 52 1.33 11.53 -18.83
CA ARG A 52 2.33 10.83 -18.00
C ARG A 52 2.66 11.52 -16.68
N PRO A 53 2.98 12.84 -16.62
CA PRO A 53 3.32 13.48 -15.34
C PRO A 53 2.18 13.42 -14.33
N ALA A 54 0.93 13.56 -14.77
CA ALA A 54 -0.24 13.52 -13.89
C ALA A 54 -0.46 12.13 -13.29
N TYR A 55 -0.29 11.06 -14.07
CA TYR A 55 -0.42 9.69 -13.55
C TYR A 55 0.72 9.30 -12.62
N LEU A 56 1.97 9.72 -12.92
CA LEU A 56 3.09 9.51 -12.00
C LEU A 56 2.87 10.25 -10.68
N PHE A 57 2.37 11.48 -10.71
CA PHE A 57 2.02 12.22 -9.50
C PHE A 57 0.95 11.49 -8.68
N LYS A 58 -0.12 10.99 -9.33
CA LYS A 58 -1.14 10.17 -8.65
C LYS A 58 -0.54 8.91 -8.02
N ALA A 59 0.37 8.22 -8.70
CA ALA A 59 1.05 7.05 -8.15
C ALA A 59 1.89 7.40 -6.91
N VAL A 60 2.62 8.53 -6.93
CA VAL A 60 3.36 9.02 -5.76
C VAL A 60 2.42 9.30 -4.59
N VAL A 61 1.27 9.94 -4.84
CA VAL A 61 0.26 10.19 -3.81
C VAL A 61 -0.22 8.88 -3.18
N GLU A 62 -0.54 7.85 -3.96
CA GLU A 62 -0.95 6.54 -3.42
C GLU A 62 0.18 5.87 -2.63
N MET A 63 1.43 5.93 -3.11
CA MET A 63 2.60 5.40 -2.37
C MET A 63 2.81 6.12 -1.04
N THR A 64 2.61 7.44 -0.99
CA THR A 64 2.69 8.20 0.26
C THR A 64 1.64 7.74 1.26
N LYS A 65 0.40 7.47 0.82
CA LYS A 65 -0.64 6.94 1.72
C LYS A 65 -0.24 5.60 2.33
N ILE A 66 0.35 4.71 1.53
CA ILE A 66 0.88 3.42 2.00
C ILE A 66 2.02 3.65 3.01
N GLY A 67 2.97 4.54 2.69
CA GLY A 67 4.09 4.86 3.57
C GLY A 67 3.70 5.55 4.89
N CYS A 68 2.54 6.21 4.92
CA CYS A 68 1.97 6.85 6.11
C CYS A 68 1.05 5.92 6.93
N MET A 69 0.90 4.64 6.53
CA MET A 69 0.11 3.69 7.30
C MET A 69 0.69 3.53 8.71
N PRO A 70 -0.17 3.46 9.75
CA PRO A 70 0.31 3.29 11.10
C PRO A 70 0.99 1.93 11.26
N PHE A 71 2.21 1.94 11.77
CA PHE A 71 2.91 0.73 12.18
C PHE A 71 2.19 0.04 13.33
N SER A 72 2.30 -1.28 13.42
CA SER A 72 1.95 -1.99 14.64
C SER A 72 2.80 -1.46 15.80
N LYS A 73 2.36 -1.69 17.04
CA LYS A 73 3.15 -1.29 18.23
C LYS A 73 4.55 -1.92 18.22
N GLU A 74 4.65 -3.17 17.76
CA GLU A 74 5.91 -3.91 17.66
C GLU A 74 6.81 -3.34 16.56
N GLU A 75 6.24 -3.02 15.39
CA GLU A 75 6.97 -2.43 14.27
C GLU A 75 7.47 -1.01 14.63
N ALA A 76 6.64 -0.21 15.29
CA ALA A 76 7.01 1.11 15.77
C ALA A 76 8.17 1.03 16.77
N ALA A 77 8.13 0.06 17.69
CA ALA A 77 9.20 -0.17 18.66
C ALA A 77 10.51 -0.59 17.97
N LEU A 78 10.45 -1.48 16.97
CA LEU A 78 11.62 -1.91 16.20
C LEU A 78 12.24 -0.75 15.39
N ILE A 79 11.41 0.10 14.78
CA ILE A 79 11.86 1.29 14.04
C ILE A 79 12.53 2.29 15.00
N ALA A 80 11.95 2.52 16.18
CA ALA A 80 12.53 3.39 17.19
C ALA A 80 13.89 2.88 17.67
N GLN A 81 14.01 1.56 17.91
CA GLN A 81 15.25 0.92 18.30
C GLN A 81 16.33 1.07 17.21
N LYS A 82 15.99 0.78 15.94
CA LYS A 82 16.92 0.92 14.82
C LYS A 82 17.38 2.36 14.62
N LYS A 83 16.48 3.34 14.75
CA LYS A 83 16.84 4.77 14.68
C LYS A 83 17.80 5.19 15.78
N ALA A 84 17.57 4.75 17.02
CA ALA A 84 18.45 5.03 18.14
C ALA A 84 19.86 4.42 17.94
N GLN A 85 19.91 3.23 17.34
CA GLN A 85 21.16 2.53 17.03
C GLN A 85 21.96 3.25 15.94
N SER A 86 21.32 3.64 14.84
CA SER A 86 21.99 4.42 13.78
C SER A 86 22.51 5.78 14.27
N GLN A 87 21.79 6.44 15.19
CA GLN A 87 22.23 7.70 15.78
C GLN A 87 23.41 7.54 16.76
N GLN A 88 23.49 6.41 17.47
CA GLN A 88 24.66 6.08 18.29
C GLN A 88 25.88 5.74 17.44
N ASP A 89 25.68 5.01 16.34
CA ASP A 89 26.76 4.66 15.41
C ASP A 89 27.34 5.92 14.75
N ASP A 90 26.49 6.86 14.31
CA ASP A 90 26.91 8.15 13.73
C ASP A 90 27.64 9.04 14.76
N ALA A 91 27.22 9.04 16.03
CA ALA A 91 27.87 9.81 17.09
C ALA A 91 29.21 9.21 17.57
N SER A 92 29.44 7.92 17.34
CA SER A 92 30.69 7.23 17.68
C SER A 92 31.77 7.32 16.59
N MET A 93 31.39 7.76 15.38
CA MET A 93 32.31 8.02 14.26
C MET A 93 32.68 9.51 14.09
N ALA A 94 32.11 10.41 14.91
CA ALA A 94 32.44 11.84 14.99
C ALA A 94 33.40 12.12 16.15
#